data_AF-A0A2I3GGJ3-F1
#
_entry.id   AF-A0A2I3GGJ3-F1
#
_cell.length_a   1.000
_cell.length_b   1.000
_cell.length_c   1.000
_cell.angle_alpha   90.00
_cell.angle_beta   90.00
_cell.angle_gamma   90.00
#
_symmetry.space_group_name_H-M   'P 1'
#
loop_
_entity.id
_entity.type
_entity.pdbx_description
1 polymer ?
#
loop_
_entity_poly.entity_id
_entity_poly.type
_entity_poly.pdbx_seq_one_letter_code
_entity_poly.pdbx_strand_id
1 'polypeptide(L)'
;MACGLVASNVNLKPGECLRVRGEVAPDAKSFVLNLGKDSNNLCLHFNPRFNAHGDANTIVCNSKDGGAWGTEQREAAFPFQPGSVAEVGCRPEPRTRDRADGDFKIKCVAFD
;
A
#
# COMPACT_ATOMS: atom_id res chain seq x y z
N MET A 1 -9.15 8.64 17.51
CA MET A 1 -9.07 7.95 16.21
C MET A 1 -8.97 9.02 15.14
N ALA A 2 -7.83 9.19 14.50
CA ALA A 2 -7.77 10.03 13.32
C ALA A 2 -8.51 9.31 12.19
N CYS A 3 -9.61 9.88 11.71
CA CYS A 3 -10.30 9.38 10.53
C CYS A 3 -9.41 9.68 9.31
N GLY A 4 -8.84 8.64 8.69
CA GLY A 4 -8.12 8.81 7.43
C GLY A 4 -9.07 9.23 6.30
N LEU A 5 -8.50 9.70 5.19
CA LEU A 5 -9.25 9.98 3.97
C LEU A 5 -9.75 8.66 3.34
N VAL A 6 -11.04 8.60 3.02
CA VAL A 6 -11.63 7.51 2.24
C VAL A 6 -12.17 8.09 0.94
N ALA A 7 -11.67 7.59 -0.18
CA ALA A 7 -12.19 7.89 -1.51
C ALA A 7 -12.82 6.62 -2.10
N SER A 8 -14.08 6.73 -2.53
CA SER A 8 -14.83 5.65 -3.18
C SER A 8 -15.16 6.03 -4.62
N ASN A 9 -15.50 5.03 -5.45
CA ASN A 9 -15.79 5.20 -6.88
C ASN A 9 -14.59 5.75 -7.69
N VAL A 10 -13.37 5.49 -7.22
CA VAL A 10 -12.13 5.73 -7.97
C VAL A 10 -12.01 4.64 -9.02
N ASN A 11 -12.46 4.91 -10.25
CA ASN A 11 -12.44 3.97 -11.37
C ASN A 11 -11.03 3.83 -11.98
N LEU A 12 -10.09 3.29 -11.21
CA LEU A 12 -8.70 3.10 -11.62
C LEU A 12 -8.57 1.89 -12.55
N LYS A 13 -8.08 2.10 -13.78
CA LYS A 13 -7.89 1.04 -14.78
C LYS A 13 -6.45 0.54 -14.81
N PRO A 14 -6.20 -0.70 -15.29
CA PRO A 14 -4.83 -1.18 -15.51
C PRO A 14 -4.02 -0.22 -16.39
N GLY A 15 -2.78 0.06 -16.00
CA GLY A 15 -1.89 1.02 -16.64
C GLY A 15 -2.05 2.47 -16.17
N GLU A 16 -3.15 2.82 -15.50
CA GLU A 16 -3.32 4.13 -14.85
C GLU A 16 -2.60 4.18 -13.51
N CYS A 17 -2.10 5.37 -13.13
CA CYS A 17 -1.38 5.57 -11.88
C CYS A 17 -2.18 6.46 -10.93
N LEU A 18 -2.54 5.92 -9.77
CA LEU A 18 -3.05 6.70 -8.64
C LEU A 18 -1.86 7.26 -7.86
N ARG A 19 -1.76 8.58 -7.76
CA ARG A 19 -0.76 9.25 -6.92
C ARG A 19 -1.41 9.81 -5.67
N VAL A 20 -0.83 9.46 -4.52
CA VAL A 20 -1.25 9.97 -3.21
C VAL A 20 -0.07 10.71 -2.60
N ARG A 21 -0.24 12.01 -2.36
CA ARG A 21 0.74 12.85 -1.68
C ARG A 21 0.21 13.23 -0.31
N GLY A 22 1.03 13.09 0.71
CA GLY A 22 0.66 13.40 2.09
C GLY A 22 1.87 13.75 2.94
N GLU A 23 1.62 14.29 4.12
CA GLU A 23 2.65 14.53 5.13
C GLU A 23 2.65 13.38 6.12
N VAL A 24 3.84 12.82 6.38
CA VAL A 24 4.04 11.85 7.44
C VAL A 24 4.19 12.62 8.74
N ALA A 25 3.38 12.30 9.74
CA ALA A 25 3.50 12.95 11.05
C ALA A 25 4.92 12.80 11.65
N PRO A 26 5.46 13.82 12.34
CA PRO A 26 6.80 13.78 12.95
C PRO A 26 7.03 12.62 13.91
N ASP A 27 5.98 12.13 14.57
CA ASP A 27 6.00 11.04 15.54
C ASP A 27 5.40 9.72 15.00
N ALA A 28 5.15 9.65 13.68
CA ALA A 28 4.52 8.51 13.04
C ALA A 28 5.28 7.19 13.35
N LYS A 29 4.53 6.18 13.80
CA LYS A 29 5.04 4.81 13.93
C LYS A 29 4.83 3.99 12.66
N SER A 30 3.76 4.32 11.93
CA SER A 30 3.43 3.77 10.63
C SER A 30 2.39 4.64 9.94
N PHE A 31 2.20 4.43 8.64
CA PHE A 31 1.00 4.90 7.92
C PHE A 31 0.49 3.80 6.99
N VAL A 32 -0.72 3.96 6.48
CA VAL A 32 -1.38 2.94 5.66
C VAL A 32 -2.02 3.57 4.43
N LEU A 33 -1.83 2.93 3.28
CA LEU A 33 -2.63 3.14 2.07
C LEU A 33 -3.31 1.82 1.71
N ASN A 34 -4.65 1.85 1.68
CA ASN A 34 -5.46 0.70 1.27
C ASN A 34 -6.05 0.96 -0.11
N LEU A 35 -5.86 0.01 -1.03
CA LEU A 35 -6.49 0.00 -2.34
C LEU A 35 -7.25 -1.31 -2.50
N GLY A 36 -8.51 -1.21 -2.92
CA GLY A 36 -9.38 -2.36 -3.01
C GLY A 36 -10.77 -2.01 -3.51
N LYS A 37 -11.60 -3.04 -3.61
CA LYS A 37 -13.02 -2.90 -3.93
C LYS A 37 -13.78 -2.29 -2.76
N ASP A 38 -13.44 -2.71 -1.55
CA ASP A 38 -14.03 -2.27 -0.29
C ASP A 38 -13.09 -2.60 0.88
N SER A 39 -13.49 -2.27 2.11
CA SER A 39 -12.65 -2.46 3.32
C SER A 39 -12.31 -3.93 3.68
N ASN A 40 -13.01 -4.90 3.08
CA ASN A 40 -12.77 -6.33 3.29
C ASN A 40 -12.04 -6.98 2.11
N ASN A 41 -12.00 -6.31 0.96
CA ASN A 41 -11.43 -6.82 -0.29
C ASN A 41 -10.36 -5.84 -0.81
N LEU A 42 -9.14 -5.98 -0.31
CA LEU A 42 -7.98 -5.14 -0.63
C LEU A 42 -7.02 -5.90 -1.55
N CYS A 43 -6.75 -5.33 -2.72
CA CYS A 43 -5.64 -5.80 -3.55
C CYS A 43 -4.29 -5.29 -3.04
N LEU A 44 -4.29 -4.15 -2.34
CA LEU A 44 -3.11 -3.60 -1.66
C LEU A 44 -3.46 -3.08 -0.27
N HIS A 45 -2.76 -3.59 0.71
CA HIS A 45 -2.52 -2.94 1.99
C HIS A 45 -1.05 -2.56 2.03
N PHE A 46 -0.74 -1.28 1.81
CA PHE A 46 0.62 -0.75 1.85
C PHE A 46 0.84 -0.09 3.20
N ASN A 47 1.77 -0.64 4.00
CA ASN A 47 2.00 -0.21 5.36
C ASN A 47 3.48 -0.01 5.67
N PRO A 48 4.03 1.18 5.41
CA PRO A 48 5.34 1.57 5.92
C PRO A 48 5.32 1.67 7.44
N ARG A 49 6.19 0.87 8.08
CA ARG A 49 6.39 0.80 9.53
C ARG A 49 7.75 1.40 9.85
N PHE A 50 7.76 2.58 10.49
CA PHE A 50 8.99 3.19 11.03
C PHE A 50 9.48 2.39 12.24
N ASN A 51 8.55 2.11 13.15
CA ASN A 51 8.76 1.24 14.31
C ASN A 51 7.39 0.77 14.80
N ALA A 52 6.89 -0.34 14.25
CA ALA A 52 5.57 -0.87 14.58
C ALA A 52 5.53 -2.38 14.34
N HIS A 53 4.78 -3.10 15.17
CA HIS A 53 4.54 -4.55 15.04
C HIS A 53 5.82 -5.41 14.98
N GLY A 54 6.92 -4.94 15.56
CA GLY A 54 8.22 -5.62 15.55
C GLY A 54 9.07 -5.34 14.31
N ASP A 55 8.55 -4.60 13.33
CA ASP A 55 9.30 -4.14 12.17
C ASP A 55 9.86 -2.72 12.40
N ALA A 56 11.08 -2.47 11.91
CA ALA A 56 11.73 -1.16 11.92
C ALA A 56 12.13 -0.76 10.50
N ASN A 57 11.72 0.43 10.06
CA ASN A 57 11.91 0.94 8.70
C ASN A 57 11.67 -0.13 7.62
N THR A 58 10.50 -0.77 7.67
CA THR A 58 10.12 -1.83 6.74
C THR A 58 8.77 -1.48 6.13
N ILE A 59 8.65 -1.63 4.82
CA ILE A 59 7.35 -1.56 4.15
C ILE A 59 6.76 -2.96 4.17
N VAL A 60 5.56 -3.08 4.74
CA VAL A 60 4.79 -4.32 4.72
C VAL A 60 3.63 -4.17 3.75
N CYS A 61 3.58 -5.03 2.76
CA CYS A 61 2.52 -5.14 1.79
C CYS A 61 1.71 -6.41 2.07
N ASN A 62 0.38 -6.33 1.94
CA ASN A 62 -0.47 -7.52 2.02
C ASN A 62 -1.71 -7.36 1.12
N SER A 63 -2.42 -8.45 0.89
CA SER A 63 -3.77 -8.49 0.32
C SER A 63 -4.79 -8.84 1.42
N LYS A 64 -6.06 -8.52 1.16
CA LYS A 64 -7.17 -8.91 2.03
C LYS A 64 -8.32 -9.40 1.15
N ASP A 65 -8.80 -10.61 1.39
CA ASP A 65 -9.90 -11.21 0.61
C ASP A 65 -10.98 -11.72 1.57
N GLY A 66 -12.23 -11.27 1.38
CA GLY A 66 -13.34 -11.63 2.27
C GLY A 66 -13.10 -11.28 3.74
N GLY A 67 -12.24 -10.29 4.03
CA GLY A 67 -11.87 -9.90 5.38
C GLY A 67 -10.64 -10.65 5.96
N ALA A 68 -10.13 -11.69 5.30
CA ALA A 68 -8.95 -12.42 5.72
C ALA A 68 -7.67 -11.82 5.12
N TRP A 69 -6.63 -11.68 5.93
CA TRP A 69 -5.32 -11.22 5.47
C TRP A 69 -4.57 -12.34 4.75
N GLY A 70 -3.89 -11.98 3.66
CA GLY A 70 -2.98 -12.88 2.94
C GLY A 70 -1.60 -12.97 3.59
N THR A 71 -0.63 -13.47 2.82
CA THR A 71 0.77 -13.54 3.23
C THR A 71 1.44 -12.17 3.10
N GLU A 72 2.04 -11.69 4.19
CA GLU A 72 2.78 -10.43 4.18
C GLU A 72 4.04 -10.51 3.29
N GLN A 73 4.23 -9.45 2.50
CA GLN A 73 5.46 -9.19 1.74
C GLN A 73 6.18 -8.02 2.40
N ARG A 74 7.49 -8.14 2.58
CA ARG A 74 8.33 -7.13 3.23
C ARG A 74 9.35 -6.61 2.24
N GLU A 75 9.38 -5.30 2.05
CA GLU A 75 10.37 -4.65 1.20
C GLU A 75 11.55 -4.14 2.04
N ALA A 76 12.76 -4.28 1.50
CA ALA A 76 13.98 -3.81 2.14
C ALA A 76 14.19 -2.29 1.99
N ALA A 77 13.65 -1.70 0.93
CA ALA A 77 13.76 -0.27 0.69
C ALA A 77 12.74 0.51 1.54
N PHE A 78 13.18 1.58 2.19
CA PHE A 78 12.34 2.41 3.04
C PHE A 78 12.63 3.91 2.83
N PRO A 79 12.09 4.53 1.76
CA PRO A 79 12.34 5.93 1.42
C PRO A 79 11.34 6.89 2.12
N PHE A 80 10.98 6.62 3.37
CA PHE A 80 10.06 7.46 4.14
C PHE A 80 10.75 8.02 5.37
N GLN A 81 10.41 9.25 5.73
CA GLN A 81 10.92 9.93 6.92
C GLN A 81 9.75 10.55 7.70
N PRO A 82 9.73 10.44 9.04
CA PRO A 82 8.75 11.16 9.85
C PRO A 82 8.93 12.69 9.70
N GLY A 83 7.83 13.43 9.65
CA GLY A 83 7.84 14.89 9.51
C GLY A 83 8.17 15.38 8.11
N SER A 84 8.14 14.49 7.10
CA SER A 84 8.37 14.84 5.70
C SER A 84 7.12 14.63 4.85
N VAL A 85 7.07 15.31 3.72
CA VAL A 85 6.12 14.98 2.65
C VAL A 85 6.57 13.70 1.97
N ALA A 86 5.62 12.84 1.65
CA ALA A 86 5.81 11.65 0.83
C ALA A 86 4.79 11.62 -0.31
N GLU A 87 5.18 11.05 -1.45
CA GLU A 87 4.30 10.72 -2.57
C GLU A 87 4.40 9.22 -2.87
N VAL A 88 3.26 8.57 -3.05
CA VAL A 88 3.18 7.15 -3.42
C VAL A 88 2.38 7.02 -4.70
N GLY A 89 3.00 6.39 -5.71
CA GLY A 89 2.36 6.04 -6.97
C GLY A 89 1.97 4.57 -7.00
N CYS A 90 0.68 4.30 -7.19
CA CYS A 90 0.13 2.95 -7.35
C CYS A 90 -0.33 2.78 -8.80
N ARG A 91 0.36 1.93 -9.56
CA ARG A 91 -0.04 1.53 -10.91
C ARG A 91 -0.39 0.04 -10.94
N PRO A 92 -1.68 -0.32 -11.00
CA PRO A 92 -2.07 -1.69 -11.25
C PRO A 92 -1.64 -2.09 -12.66
N GLU A 93 -0.85 -3.15 -12.79
CA GLU A 93 -0.48 -3.72 -14.08
C GLU A 93 -1.39 -4.92 -14.40
N PRO A 94 -1.83 -5.11 -15.66
CA PRO A 94 -2.46 -6.34 -16.08
C PRO A 94 -1.46 -7.50 -15.94
N ARG A 95 -1.86 -8.63 -15.36
CA ARG A 95 -0.98 -9.81 -15.36
C ARG A 95 -0.84 -10.35 -16.78
N THR A 96 0.39 -10.53 -17.23
CA THR A 96 0.67 -11.40 -18.38
C THR A 96 0.18 -12.81 -18.03
N ARG A 97 -0.69 -13.38 -18.87
CA ARG A 97 -1.17 -14.76 -18.78
C ARG A 97 0.04 -15.69 -18.68
N ASP A 98 0.30 -16.25 -17.49
CA ASP A 98 0.97 -17.53 -17.25
C ASP A 98 1.36 -17.64 -15.77
N ARG A 99 0.37 -17.98 -14.94
CA ARG A 99 0.44 -18.88 -13.77
C ARG A 99 -0.80 -18.66 -12.92
N ALA A 100 -1.43 -19.79 -12.58
CA ALA A 100 -2.50 -19.88 -11.61
C ALA A 100 -2.09 -19.27 -10.26
N ASP A 101 -3.10 -18.92 -9.48
CA ASP A 101 -3.10 -18.33 -8.14
C ASP A 101 -3.27 -16.80 -8.05
N GLY A 102 -4.25 -16.42 -7.24
CA GLY A 102 -4.93 -15.13 -7.14
C GLY A 102 -4.14 -13.96 -6.56
N ASP A 103 -2.82 -13.88 -6.71
CA ASP A 103 -2.03 -12.75 -6.20
C ASP A 103 -1.69 -11.66 -7.24
N PHE A 104 -2.38 -10.51 -7.19
CA PHE A 104 -1.97 -9.32 -7.95
C PHE A 104 -0.52 -8.99 -7.56
N LYS A 105 0.42 -9.07 -8.51
CA LYS A 105 1.77 -8.57 -8.29
C LYS A 105 1.74 -7.05 -8.39
N ILE A 106 1.63 -6.40 -7.24
CA ILE A 106 1.75 -4.95 -7.15
C ILE A 106 3.23 -4.64 -7.09
N LYS A 107 3.75 -4.09 -8.18
CA LYS A 107 5.07 -3.48 -8.17
C LYS A 107 4.91 -2.06 -7.60
N CYS A 108 4.95 -1.93 -6.28
CA CYS A 108 5.06 -0.64 -5.63
C CYS A 108 6.43 -0.07 -6.01
N VAL A 109 6.45 0.94 -6.89
CA VAL A 109 7.68 1.67 -7.14
C VAL A 109 7.65 2.92 -6.28
N ALA A 110 8.24 2.81 -5.10
CA ALA A 110 8.64 4.00 -4.36
C ALA A 110 9.88 4.55 -5.10
N PHE A 111 9.66 5.62 -5.87
CA PHE A 111 10.75 6.40 -6.43
C PHE A 111 11.17 7.47 -5.41
N ASP A 112 12.44 7.80 -5.51
CA ASP A 112 13.27 8.78 -4.81
C ASP A 112 12.60 10.12 -4.44
#